data_AF-A0A7W5VI94-F1
#
_entry.id   AF-A0A7W5VI94-F1
#
_cell.length_a   1.000
_cell.length_b   1.000
_cell.length_c   1.000
_cell.angle_alpha   90.00
_cell.angle_beta   90.00
_cell.angle_gamma   90.00
#
_symmetry.space_group_name_H-M   'P 1'
#
loop_
_entity.id
_entity.type
_entity.pdbx_description
1 polymer ?
#
loop_
_entity_poly.entity_id
_entity_poly.type
_entity_poly.pdbx_seq_one_letter_code
_entity_poly.pdbx_strand_id
1 'polypeptide(L)'
;MPLLARMLPAPLTIEVRRGAVAQLGALLADSRVATSGRVAVAVGPGQGDHIEGLIALTLSEAEVFRVADGSVDAAVSLGADLRKGAYEVVVGVGGGRTIDATKYAASLAGIPMVAVATNLSHDGICSPTASLVYEGGKGSFGVPMPLAILVDLDFVQAAPDALVRSGVGDVVSNLSAIEDWQLANVERGEPIDGLACSMARTSAEALIGRKDSIESDAFLTVLAESLILSGMSMVIAGSSRPSSGGDHEILHAVDQLFPGTSNHGELAGIGAAFCFFLREDQGRLAQVVDCLRQHQLPVTPGDIGLSVEQFTEAVMLAPSTRPGRYTILEHLRLSESEVRDRVESYVRAFGS
;
A
#
# COMPACT_ATOMS: atom_id res chain seq x y z
N MET A 1 -14.68 30.10 -17.30
CA MET A 1 -13.60 29.75 -18.26
C MET A 1 -13.40 28.24 -18.21
N PRO A 2 -13.22 27.55 -19.35
CA PRO A 2 -12.86 26.14 -19.34
C PRO A 2 -11.49 25.94 -18.66
N LEU A 3 -11.32 24.80 -17.98
CA LEU A 3 -10.02 24.34 -17.48
C LEU A 3 -9.13 23.99 -18.69
N LEU A 4 -8.02 24.70 -18.86
CA LEU A 4 -7.09 24.47 -19.98
C LEU A 4 -6.08 23.34 -19.69
N ALA A 5 -5.76 23.13 -18.41
CA ALA A 5 -4.87 22.06 -17.96
C ALA A 5 -5.16 21.69 -16.50
N ARG A 6 -5.04 20.40 -16.17
CA ARG A 6 -5.02 19.88 -14.80
C ARG A 6 -3.58 19.51 -14.46
N MET A 7 -3.04 20.06 -13.38
CA MET A 7 -1.70 19.70 -12.89
C MET A 7 -1.82 18.52 -11.93
N LEU A 8 -1.08 17.44 -12.21
CA LEU A 8 -1.02 16.25 -11.38
C LEU A 8 0.44 16.02 -10.96
N PRO A 9 0.73 15.84 -9.67
CA PRO A 9 2.06 15.43 -9.26
C PRO A 9 2.33 14.00 -9.73
N ALA A 10 3.55 13.76 -10.19
CA ALA A 10 4.03 12.46 -10.65
C ALA A 10 5.51 12.30 -10.26
N PRO A 11 6.01 11.07 -10.07
CA PRO A 11 7.42 10.86 -9.79
C PRO A 11 8.27 11.34 -10.98
N LEU A 12 9.45 11.91 -10.69
CA LEU A 12 10.45 12.27 -11.69
C LEU A 12 11.04 11.04 -12.39
N THR A 13 11.17 9.94 -11.64
CA THR A 13 11.60 8.64 -12.16
C THR A 13 10.92 7.50 -11.42
N ILE A 14 10.76 6.39 -12.13
CA ILE A 14 10.31 5.11 -11.60
C ILE A 14 11.26 4.06 -12.16
N GLU A 15 11.93 3.32 -11.27
CA GLU A 15 12.89 2.30 -11.69
C GLU A 15 12.65 0.99 -10.94
N VAL A 16 12.42 -0.08 -11.70
CA VAL A 16 12.29 -1.43 -11.16
C VAL A 16 13.40 -2.29 -11.76
N ARG A 17 14.43 -2.58 -10.97
CA ARG A 17 15.62 -3.30 -11.45
C ARG A 17 16.42 -3.92 -10.31
N ARG A 18 17.29 -4.86 -10.67
CA ARG A 18 18.33 -5.38 -9.77
C ARG A 18 19.41 -4.32 -9.51
N GLY A 19 19.96 -4.30 -8.30
CA GLY A 19 21.02 -3.38 -7.88
C GLY A 19 20.63 -1.90 -7.89
N ALA A 20 19.34 -1.58 -7.73
CA ALA A 20 18.87 -0.20 -7.69
C ALA A 20 19.50 0.61 -6.54
N VAL A 21 19.69 0.00 -5.36
CA VAL A 21 20.34 0.63 -4.19
C VAL A 21 21.78 1.02 -4.51
N ALA A 22 22.52 0.16 -5.21
CA ALA A 22 23.92 0.41 -5.58
C ALA A 22 24.08 1.56 -6.58
N GLN A 23 23.02 1.90 -7.33
CA GLN A 23 23.00 2.99 -8.32
C GLN A 23 22.38 4.29 -7.78
N LEU A 24 22.02 4.33 -6.49
CA LEU A 24 21.33 5.47 -5.90
C LEU A 24 22.08 6.81 -6.10
N GLY A 25 23.42 6.81 -5.98
CA GLY A 25 24.18 8.04 -6.21
C GLY A 25 24.07 8.61 -7.62
N ALA A 26 23.90 7.77 -8.66
CA ALA A 26 23.68 8.24 -10.02
C ALA A 26 22.31 8.92 -10.18
N LEU A 27 21.29 8.41 -9.49
CA LEU A 27 19.98 9.03 -9.48
C LEU A 27 20.00 10.37 -8.72
N LEU A 28 20.63 10.41 -7.54
CA LEU A 28 20.68 11.61 -6.71
C LEU A 28 21.59 12.70 -7.31
N ALA A 29 22.47 12.35 -8.25
CA ALA A 29 23.22 13.31 -9.04
C ALA A 29 22.36 14.10 -10.05
N ASP A 30 21.10 13.69 -10.29
CA ASP A 30 20.15 14.50 -11.04
C ASP A 30 19.85 15.79 -10.26
N SER A 31 20.19 16.94 -10.85
CA SER A 31 20.00 18.26 -10.23
C SER A 31 18.54 18.59 -9.95
N ARG A 32 17.58 17.84 -10.51
CA ARG A 32 16.15 17.95 -10.20
C ARG A 32 15.78 17.26 -8.88
N VAL A 33 16.66 16.39 -8.36
CA VAL A 33 16.49 15.67 -7.09
C VAL A 33 17.28 16.35 -5.97
N ALA A 34 18.57 16.63 -6.18
CA ALA A 34 19.41 17.39 -5.24
C ALA A 34 20.45 18.23 -6.00
N THR A 35 20.62 19.50 -5.62
CA THR A 35 21.54 20.44 -6.31
C THR A 35 22.89 20.55 -5.63
N SER A 36 22.94 20.45 -4.30
CA SER A 36 24.13 20.59 -3.47
C SER A 36 24.61 19.26 -2.87
N GLY A 37 23.94 18.16 -3.16
CA GLY A 37 24.31 16.81 -2.70
C GLY A 37 24.01 16.53 -1.23
N ARG A 38 23.28 17.43 -0.54
CA ARG A 38 22.94 17.27 0.89
C ARG A 38 21.77 16.29 1.03
N VAL A 39 22.10 15.02 1.16
CA VAL A 39 21.15 13.90 1.19
C VAL A 39 21.12 13.29 2.59
N ALA A 40 19.93 13.07 3.13
CA ALA A 40 19.71 12.18 4.26
C ALA A 40 19.26 10.81 3.75
N VAL A 41 19.73 9.73 4.38
CA VAL A 41 19.32 8.36 4.03
C VAL A 41 18.75 7.69 5.27
N ALA A 42 17.45 7.45 5.26
CA ALA A 42 16.74 6.75 6.32
C ALA A 42 16.63 5.25 5.97
N VAL A 43 17.18 4.37 6.80
CA VAL A 43 17.19 2.93 6.55
C VAL A 43 16.49 2.14 7.64
N GLY A 44 15.79 1.09 7.21
CA GLY A 44 15.04 0.20 8.11
C GLY A 44 15.90 -0.75 8.93
N PRO A 45 15.30 -1.45 9.90
CA PRO A 45 16.01 -2.42 10.74
C PRO A 45 16.47 -3.63 9.92
N GLY A 46 17.61 -4.22 10.31
CA GLY A 46 18.12 -5.49 9.76
C GLY A 46 18.87 -5.43 8.43
N GLN A 47 18.71 -4.34 7.65
CA GLN A 47 19.42 -4.16 6.37
C GLN A 47 20.33 -2.93 6.33
N GLY A 48 20.36 -2.15 7.42
CA GLY A 48 21.04 -0.86 7.49
C GLY A 48 22.53 -0.91 7.15
N ASP A 49 23.29 -1.84 7.76
CA ASP A 49 24.74 -1.93 7.55
C ASP A 49 25.10 -2.33 6.11
N HIS A 50 24.30 -3.24 5.50
CA HIS A 50 24.50 -3.66 4.13
C HIS A 50 24.20 -2.53 3.14
N ILE A 51 23.06 -1.85 3.32
CA ILE A 51 22.65 -0.69 2.51
C ILE A 51 23.69 0.42 2.62
N GLU A 52 24.13 0.75 3.84
CA GLU A 52 25.15 1.76 4.10
C GLU A 52 26.46 1.44 3.38
N GLY A 53 26.91 0.18 3.41
CA GLY A 53 28.09 -0.26 2.66
C GLY A 53 27.94 -0.10 1.13
N LEU A 54 26.76 -0.39 0.58
CA LEU A 54 26.48 -0.24 -0.87
C LEU A 54 26.46 1.23 -1.30
N ILE A 55 25.86 2.12 -0.50
CA ILE A 55 25.74 3.52 -0.85
C ILE A 55 27.01 4.32 -0.54
N ALA A 56 27.86 3.88 0.40
CA ALA A 56 29.07 4.61 0.80
C ALA A 56 30.01 4.94 -0.37
N LEU A 57 30.02 4.10 -1.41
CA LEU A 57 30.82 4.30 -2.62
C LEU A 57 30.30 5.41 -3.53
N THR A 58 29.02 5.73 -3.45
CA THR A 58 28.35 6.67 -4.37
C THR A 58 27.77 7.90 -3.65
N LEU A 59 27.60 7.83 -2.34
CA LEU A 59 27.01 8.83 -1.45
C LEU A 59 27.86 9.00 -0.18
N SER A 60 29.15 9.27 -0.35
CA SER A 60 30.12 9.37 0.76
C SER A 60 29.84 10.52 1.75
N GLU A 61 29.04 11.51 1.35
CA GLU A 61 28.67 12.67 2.19
C GLU A 61 27.24 12.56 2.75
N ALA A 62 26.51 11.47 2.44
CA ALA A 62 25.16 11.29 2.94
C ALA A 62 25.16 10.90 4.42
N GLU A 63 24.24 11.50 5.19
CA GLU A 63 24.03 11.14 6.58
C GLU A 63 22.99 10.03 6.69
N VAL A 64 23.35 8.94 7.39
CA VAL A 64 22.51 7.76 7.52
C VAL A 64 21.77 7.76 8.85
N PHE A 65 20.44 7.70 8.78
CA PHE A 65 19.53 7.61 9.92
C PHE A 65 18.94 6.20 9.99
N ARG A 66 18.92 5.62 11.19
CA ARG A 66 18.27 4.31 11.43
C ARG A 66 16.82 4.54 11.88
N VAL A 67 15.87 3.99 11.14
CA VAL A 67 14.44 4.02 11.48
C VAL A 67 14.11 2.74 12.24
N ALA A 68 13.74 2.88 13.51
CA ALA A 68 13.52 1.74 14.40
C ALA A 68 12.31 0.88 13.97
N ASP A 69 11.19 1.52 13.64
CA ASP A 69 9.94 0.87 13.27
C ASP A 69 9.01 1.82 12.46
N GLY A 70 7.79 1.36 12.17
CA GLY A 70 6.75 2.13 11.47
C GLY A 70 5.80 2.87 12.42
N SER A 71 6.31 3.44 13.53
CA SER A 71 5.51 4.23 14.46
C SER A 71 5.51 5.73 14.13
N VAL A 72 4.51 6.44 14.62
CA VAL A 72 4.47 7.90 14.60
C VAL A 72 5.66 8.49 15.38
N ASP A 73 6.05 7.89 16.50
CA ASP A 73 7.18 8.37 17.31
C ASP A 73 8.51 8.27 16.57
N ALA A 74 8.77 7.13 15.91
CA ALA A 74 9.96 6.97 15.08
C ALA A 74 10.00 7.99 13.93
N ALA A 75 8.86 8.22 13.28
CA ALA A 75 8.75 9.21 12.20
C ALA A 75 8.93 10.65 12.69
N VAL A 76 8.39 11.00 13.87
CA VAL A 76 8.55 12.32 14.49
C VAL A 76 10.00 12.56 14.91
N SER A 77 10.67 11.55 15.47
CA SER A 77 12.09 11.61 15.81
C SER A 77 12.94 11.86 14.57
N LEU A 78 12.75 11.06 13.50
CA LEU A 78 13.45 11.25 12.23
C LEU A 78 13.17 12.66 11.65
N GLY A 79 11.92 13.12 11.66
CA GLY A 79 11.55 14.45 11.19
C GLY A 79 12.24 15.57 11.99
N ALA A 80 12.47 15.38 13.28
CA ALA A 80 13.23 16.33 14.10
C ALA A 80 14.72 16.36 13.72
N ASP A 81 15.32 15.21 13.43
CA ASP A 81 16.71 15.11 12.99
C ASP A 81 16.91 15.70 11.59
N LEU A 82 16.00 15.41 10.65
CA LEU A 82 16.00 15.99 9.32
C LEU A 82 15.96 17.53 9.34
N ARG A 83 15.22 18.14 10.28
CA ARG A 83 15.16 19.60 10.44
C ARG A 83 16.41 20.22 11.07
N LYS A 84 17.23 19.44 11.77
CA LYS A 84 18.52 19.92 12.33
C LYS A 84 19.56 20.06 11.22
N GLY A 85 19.50 19.19 10.21
CA GLY A 85 20.33 19.27 9.03
C GLY A 85 19.77 20.21 7.96
N ALA A 86 20.57 20.43 6.92
CA ALA A 86 20.18 21.24 5.76
C ALA A 86 20.06 20.34 4.51
N TYR A 87 19.29 19.26 4.62
CA TYR A 87 19.09 18.29 3.53
C TYR A 87 18.13 18.84 2.47
N GLU A 88 18.41 18.52 1.21
CA GLU A 88 17.55 18.82 0.08
C GLU A 88 16.51 17.72 -0.16
N VAL A 89 16.84 16.50 0.25
CA VAL A 89 16.03 15.30 0.03
C VAL A 89 16.36 14.26 1.10
N VAL A 90 15.36 13.45 1.46
CA VAL A 90 15.56 12.23 2.25
C VAL A 90 15.24 11.00 1.41
N VAL A 91 16.13 10.00 1.45
CA VAL A 91 15.91 8.70 0.80
C VAL A 91 15.48 7.70 1.86
N GLY A 92 14.27 7.15 1.73
CA GLY A 92 13.84 6.02 2.56
C GLY A 92 14.18 4.70 1.88
N VAL A 93 15.10 3.93 2.46
CA VAL A 93 15.49 2.60 1.96
C VAL A 93 15.02 1.52 2.93
N GLY A 94 14.05 0.71 2.49
CA GLY A 94 13.52 -0.32 3.36
C GLY A 94 12.19 -0.90 2.88
N GLY A 95 11.51 -1.59 3.79
CA GLY A 95 10.16 -2.10 3.55
C GLY A 95 9.09 -1.03 3.73
N GLY A 96 7.83 -1.40 3.50
CA GLY A 96 6.69 -0.50 3.61
C GLY A 96 6.64 0.34 4.90
N ARG A 97 6.92 -0.27 6.06
CA ARG A 97 6.98 0.45 7.36
C ARG A 97 8.04 1.56 7.40
N THR A 98 9.24 1.29 6.89
CA THR A 98 10.33 2.26 6.83
C THR A 98 10.00 3.38 5.86
N ILE A 99 9.43 3.03 4.70
CA ILE A 99 9.02 4.01 3.69
C ILE A 99 7.93 4.92 4.26
N ASP A 100 6.91 4.37 4.90
CA ASP A 100 5.81 5.17 5.48
C ASP A 100 6.30 6.09 6.60
N ALA A 101 7.17 5.60 7.49
CA ALA A 101 7.76 6.43 8.54
C ALA A 101 8.63 7.56 7.95
N THR A 102 9.43 7.26 6.91
CA THR A 102 10.26 8.25 6.23
C THR A 102 9.41 9.28 5.49
N LYS A 103 8.32 8.85 4.84
CA LYS A 103 7.38 9.72 4.12
C LYS A 103 6.70 10.71 5.06
N TYR A 104 6.28 10.23 6.22
CA TYR A 104 5.74 11.08 7.28
C TYR A 104 6.79 12.04 7.84
N ALA A 105 8.01 11.55 8.13
CA ALA A 105 9.12 12.38 8.59
C ALA A 105 9.50 13.49 7.59
N ALA A 106 9.57 13.16 6.31
CA ALA A 106 9.84 14.10 5.22
C ALA A 106 8.77 15.20 5.15
N SER A 107 7.50 14.81 5.31
CA SER A 107 6.36 15.73 5.38
C SER A 107 6.49 16.71 6.54
N LEU A 108 6.89 16.23 7.72
CA LEU A 108 7.11 17.06 8.91
C LEU A 108 8.33 17.99 8.75
N ALA A 109 9.35 17.55 8.01
CA ALA A 109 10.56 18.32 7.75
C ALA A 109 10.42 19.31 6.58
N GLY A 110 9.38 19.16 5.75
CA GLY A 110 9.15 20.00 4.58
C GLY A 110 10.16 19.77 3.45
N ILE A 111 10.72 18.55 3.35
CA ILE A 111 11.67 18.16 2.31
C ILE A 111 11.10 17.02 1.45
N PRO A 112 11.43 16.95 0.15
CA PRO A 112 11.02 15.85 -0.70
C PRO A 112 11.63 14.51 -0.26
N MET A 113 10.96 13.43 -0.65
CA MET A 113 11.40 12.06 -0.38
C MET A 113 11.67 11.29 -1.67
N VAL A 114 12.71 10.45 -1.68
CA VAL A 114 12.88 9.33 -2.62
C VAL A 114 12.58 8.02 -1.91
N ALA A 115 11.74 7.17 -2.50
CA ALA A 115 11.43 5.84 -1.97
C ALA A 115 12.28 4.78 -2.66
N VAL A 116 12.98 3.95 -1.87
CA VAL A 116 13.72 2.79 -2.35
C VAL A 116 13.18 1.55 -1.66
N ALA A 117 12.27 0.87 -2.35
CA ALA A 117 11.58 -0.31 -1.84
C ALA A 117 12.47 -1.55 -1.92
N THR A 118 12.58 -2.23 -0.78
CA THR A 118 13.30 -3.51 -0.61
C THR A 118 12.36 -4.70 -0.41
N ASN A 119 11.04 -4.45 -0.41
CA ASN A 119 9.98 -5.45 -0.50
C ASN A 119 8.74 -4.84 -1.17
N LEU A 120 7.76 -5.67 -1.49
CA LEU A 120 6.55 -5.30 -2.22
C LEU A 120 5.27 -5.66 -1.46
N SER A 121 5.14 -5.18 -0.21
CA SER A 121 4.02 -5.57 0.67
C SER A 121 2.70 -4.83 0.45
N HIS A 122 2.75 -3.58 0.00
CA HIS A 122 1.59 -2.72 -0.24
C HIS A 122 1.99 -1.46 -1.03
N ASP A 123 1.00 -0.72 -1.54
CA ASP A 123 1.19 0.43 -2.43
C ASP A 123 1.70 1.72 -1.76
N GLY A 124 2.02 1.63 -0.46
CA GLY A 124 2.65 2.68 0.36
C GLY A 124 3.99 3.17 -0.22
N ILE A 125 4.61 2.38 -1.09
CA ILE A 125 5.82 2.75 -1.84
C ILE A 125 5.63 3.95 -2.77
N CYS A 126 4.38 4.27 -3.16
CA CYS A 126 4.04 5.40 -4.04
C CYS A 126 2.87 6.25 -3.53
N SER A 127 2.01 5.70 -2.66
CA SER A 127 0.76 6.35 -2.25
C SER A 127 0.96 7.69 -1.52
N PRO A 128 -0.06 8.58 -1.52
CA PRO A 128 -0.10 9.80 -0.72
C PRO A 128 -0.53 9.53 0.75
N THR A 129 -0.32 8.32 1.25
CA THR A 129 -0.71 7.90 2.61
C THR A 129 0.41 7.14 3.30
N ALA A 130 0.62 7.38 4.60
CA ALA A 130 1.55 6.60 5.42
C ALA A 130 0.77 5.80 6.46
N SER A 131 0.98 4.47 6.50
CA SER A 131 0.41 3.61 7.53
C SER A 131 1.34 3.51 8.72
N LEU A 132 0.96 4.12 9.85
CA LEU A 132 1.80 4.18 11.05
C LEU A 132 1.07 3.69 12.30
N VAL A 133 1.83 3.09 13.21
CA VAL A 133 1.37 2.72 14.55
C VAL A 133 1.48 3.92 15.49
N TYR A 134 0.47 4.13 16.31
CA TYR A 134 0.42 5.15 17.37
C TYR A 134 -0.30 4.57 18.60
N GLU A 135 -0.36 5.32 19.71
CA GLU A 135 -0.96 4.83 20.97
C GLU A 135 -2.39 4.30 20.82
N GLY A 136 -3.16 4.84 19.86
CA GLY A 136 -4.54 4.41 19.58
C GLY A 136 -4.67 3.28 18.56
N GLY A 137 -3.57 2.63 18.14
CA GLY A 137 -3.57 1.54 17.18
C GLY A 137 -2.83 1.90 15.89
N LYS A 138 -3.40 1.57 14.74
CA LYS A 138 -2.78 1.81 13.42
C LYS A 138 -3.63 2.79 12.61
N GLY A 139 -2.98 3.80 12.05
CA GLY A 139 -3.63 4.89 11.32
C GLY A 139 -3.04 5.09 9.92
N SER A 140 -3.84 5.69 9.04
CA SER A 140 -3.43 6.10 7.69
C SER A 140 -3.37 7.62 7.63
N PHE A 141 -2.18 8.19 7.51
CA PHE A 141 -1.94 9.63 7.54
C PHE A 141 -1.68 10.18 6.14
N GLY A 142 -2.29 11.32 5.79
CA GLY A 142 -2.06 11.96 4.49
C GLY A 142 -0.67 12.59 4.41
N VAL A 143 0.06 12.30 3.35
CA VAL A 143 1.45 12.73 3.11
C VAL A 143 1.69 12.95 1.62
N PRO A 144 2.68 13.75 1.19
CA PRO A 144 3.08 13.83 -0.21
C PRO A 144 3.60 12.48 -0.71
N MET A 145 3.32 12.17 -1.97
CA MET A 145 3.95 11.03 -2.65
C MET A 145 5.47 11.24 -2.80
N PRO A 146 6.27 10.16 -2.92
CA PRO A 146 7.69 10.28 -3.22
C PRO A 146 7.96 11.00 -4.55
N LEU A 147 9.03 11.80 -4.59
CA LEU A 147 9.55 12.49 -5.78
C LEU A 147 10.12 11.50 -6.80
N ALA A 148 10.70 10.40 -6.35
CA ALA A 148 11.22 9.33 -7.18
C ALA A 148 11.03 7.99 -6.46
N ILE A 149 10.88 6.93 -7.25
CA ILE A 149 10.61 5.58 -6.74
C ILE A 149 11.58 4.61 -7.39
N LEU A 150 12.24 3.82 -6.56
CA LEU A 150 13.11 2.74 -6.98
C LEU A 150 12.68 1.47 -6.27
N VAL A 151 12.74 0.36 -6.98
CA VAL A 151 12.50 -0.97 -6.43
C VAL A 151 13.72 -1.81 -6.75
N ASP A 152 14.41 -2.26 -5.71
CA ASP A 152 15.58 -3.12 -5.86
C ASP A 152 15.16 -4.60 -5.82
N LEU A 153 15.15 -5.24 -7.00
CA LEU A 153 14.70 -6.62 -7.13
C LEU A 153 15.60 -7.63 -6.41
N ASP A 154 16.88 -7.31 -6.16
CA ASP A 154 17.76 -8.20 -5.40
C ASP A 154 17.33 -8.26 -3.93
N PHE A 155 16.96 -7.11 -3.36
CA PHE A 155 16.42 -7.04 -2.01
C PHE A 155 15.01 -7.61 -1.91
N VAL A 156 14.16 -7.32 -2.89
CA VAL A 156 12.78 -7.86 -2.93
C VAL A 156 12.81 -9.39 -2.96
N GLN A 157 13.70 -9.99 -3.75
CA GLN A 157 13.85 -11.45 -3.80
C GLN A 157 14.43 -12.04 -2.50
N ALA A 158 15.27 -11.29 -1.78
CA ALA A 158 15.81 -11.71 -0.49
C ALA A 158 14.83 -11.51 0.69
N ALA A 159 13.76 -10.73 0.50
CA ALA A 159 12.74 -10.49 1.51
C ALA A 159 11.84 -11.73 1.69
N PRO A 160 11.16 -11.87 2.85
CA PRO A 160 10.21 -12.97 3.04
C PRO A 160 9.12 -12.98 1.97
N ASP A 161 8.87 -14.15 1.36
CA ASP A 161 7.83 -14.37 0.35
C ASP A 161 6.47 -13.79 0.72
N ALA A 162 6.08 -13.88 1.99
CA ALA A 162 4.82 -13.37 2.51
C ALA A 162 4.64 -11.86 2.22
N LEU A 163 5.73 -11.09 2.16
CA LEU A 163 5.66 -9.67 1.81
C LEU A 163 5.38 -9.47 0.32
N VAL A 164 5.99 -10.26 -0.57
CA VAL A 164 5.66 -10.20 -2.01
C VAL A 164 4.22 -10.65 -2.25
N ARG A 165 3.78 -11.72 -1.59
CA ARG A 165 2.39 -12.20 -1.67
C ARG A 165 1.42 -11.14 -1.15
N SER A 166 1.71 -10.49 -0.03
CA SER A 166 0.90 -9.39 0.51
C SER A 166 0.61 -8.34 -0.57
N GLY A 167 1.59 -7.89 -1.34
CA GLY A 167 1.37 -6.91 -2.41
C GLY A 167 0.35 -7.33 -3.47
N VAL A 168 0.21 -8.62 -3.74
CA VAL A 168 -0.80 -9.13 -4.69
C VAL A 168 -2.20 -8.88 -4.16
N GLY A 169 -2.46 -9.21 -2.89
CA GLY A 169 -3.76 -8.99 -2.28
C GLY A 169 -4.14 -7.51 -2.19
N ASP A 170 -3.15 -6.66 -1.90
CA ASP A 170 -3.31 -5.20 -1.89
C ASP A 170 -3.74 -4.68 -3.27
N VAL A 171 -2.99 -5.02 -4.32
CA VAL A 171 -3.29 -4.59 -5.70
C VAL A 171 -4.64 -5.11 -6.19
N VAL A 172 -4.95 -6.38 -5.95
CA VAL A 172 -6.21 -6.97 -6.43
C VAL A 172 -7.42 -6.36 -5.71
N SER A 173 -7.25 -5.87 -4.48
CA SER A 173 -8.33 -5.18 -3.75
C SER A 173 -8.84 -3.91 -4.45
N ASN A 174 -8.02 -3.29 -5.32
CA ASN A 174 -8.43 -2.14 -6.14
C ASN A 174 -9.70 -2.41 -6.95
N LEU A 175 -9.91 -3.65 -7.41
CA LEU A 175 -11.14 -4.01 -8.14
C LEU A 175 -12.37 -3.79 -7.25
N SER A 176 -12.34 -4.25 -6.00
CA SER A 176 -13.46 -4.08 -5.06
C SER A 176 -13.64 -2.60 -4.68
N ALA A 177 -12.54 -1.88 -4.43
CA ALA A 177 -12.58 -0.45 -4.11
C ALA A 177 -13.21 0.39 -5.23
N ILE A 178 -12.92 0.08 -6.50
CA ILE A 178 -13.53 0.75 -7.64
C ILE A 178 -15.03 0.48 -7.72
N GLU A 179 -15.47 -0.75 -7.47
CA GLU A 179 -16.92 -1.07 -7.45
C GLU A 179 -17.64 -0.33 -6.32
N ASP A 180 -17.00 -0.13 -5.16
CA ASP A 180 -17.54 0.74 -4.10
C ASP A 180 -17.62 2.21 -4.50
N TRP A 181 -16.62 2.71 -5.22
CA TRP A 181 -16.65 4.08 -5.70
C TRP A 181 -17.74 4.28 -6.77
N GLN A 182 -17.95 3.28 -7.63
CA GLN A 182 -19.06 3.25 -8.58
C GLN A 182 -20.42 3.21 -7.88
N LEU A 183 -20.57 2.37 -6.85
CA LEU A 183 -21.77 2.33 -6.03
C LEU A 183 -22.05 3.68 -5.35
N ALA A 184 -21.03 4.32 -4.79
CA ALA A 184 -21.15 5.66 -4.20
C ALA A 184 -21.55 6.74 -5.22
N ASN A 185 -21.09 6.62 -6.46
CA ASN A 185 -21.53 7.50 -7.54
C ASN A 185 -23.01 7.32 -7.86
N VAL A 186 -23.46 6.07 -8.03
CA VAL A 186 -24.85 5.75 -8.36
C VAL A 186 -25.80 6.18 -7.24
N GLU A 187 -25.48 5.85 -6.00
CA GLU A 187 -26.39 6.04 -4.85
C GLU A 187 -26.32 7.45 -4.24
N ARG A 188 -25.15 8.09 -4.29
CA ARG A 188 -24.90 9.37 -3.61
C ARG A 188 -24.41 10.49 -4.52
N GLY A 189 -24.24 10.23 -5.81
CA GLY A 189 -23.71 11.21 -6.75
C GLY A 189 -22.24 11.57 -6.52
N GLU A 190 -21.48 10.73 -5.82
CA GLU A 190 -20.05 10.99 -5.57
C GLU A 190 -19.28 11.04 -6.91
N PRO A 191 -18.54 12.12 -7.21
CA PRO A 191 -17.80 12.21 -8.47
C PRO A 191 -16.73 11.12 -8.60
N ILE A 192 -16.63 10.54 -9.80
CA ILE A 192 -15.57 9.59 -10.15
C ILE A 192 -14.51 10.25 -11.00
N ASP A 193 -13.25 10.00 -10.67
CA ASP A 193 -12.14 10.30 -11.55
C ASP A 193 -11.83 9.11 -12.46
N GLY A 194 -12.22 9.22 -13.74
CA GLY A 194 -12.04 8.13 -14.70
C GLY A 194 -10.57 7.77 -14.95
N LEU A 195 -9.62 8.71 -14.81
CA LEU A 195 -8.20 8.42 -14.96
C LEU A 195 -7.70 7.60 -13.76
N ALA A 196 -8.06 8.00 -12.54
CA ALA A 196 -7.72 7.25 -11.34
C ALA A 196 -8.31 5.82 -11.37
N CYS A 197 -9.59 5.67 -11.70
CA CYS A 197 -10.21 4.34 -11.83
C CYS A 197 -9.52 3.49 -12.91
N SER A 198 -9.15 4.08 -14.04
CA SER A 198 -8.48 3.34 -15.12
C SER A 198 -7.12 2.83 -14.68
N MET A 199 -6.35 3.64 -13.94
CA MET A 199 -5.03 3.25 -13.42
C MET A 199 -5.14 2.14 -12.37
N ALA A 200 -6.02 2.30 -11.38
CA ALA A 200 -6.23 1.27 -10.35
C ALA A 200 -6.81 -0.04 -10.90
N ARG A 201 -7.69 0.03 -11.92
CA ARG A 201 -8.18 -1.17 -12.60
C ARG A 201 -7.06 -1.86 -13.38
N THR A 202 -6.25 -1.07 -14.10
CA THR A 202 -5.13 -1.60 -14.89
C THR A 202 -4.10 -2.29 -13.99
N SER A 203 -3.81 -1.74 -12.81
CA SER A 203 -2.86 -2.36 -11.89
C SER A 203 -3.34 -3.73 -11.39
N ALA A 204 -4.63 -3.84 -11.03
CA ALA A 204 -5.20 -5.10 -10.60
C ALA A 204 -5.30 -6.14 -11.71
N GLU A 205 -5.81 -5.75 -12.88
CA GLU A 205 -5.98 -6.67 -14.03
C GLU A 205 -4.65 -7.20 -14.55
N ALA A 206 -3.53 -6.51 -14.30
CA ALA A 206 -2.20 -7.01 -14.64
C ALA A 206 -1.80 -8.26 -13.83
N LEU A 207 -2.40 -8.49 -12.66
CA LEU A 207 -2.15 -9.67 -11.81
C LEU A 207 -3.20 -10.78 -11.99
N ILE A 208 -4.42 -10.44 -12.41
CA ILE A 208 -5.49 -11.42 -12.62
C ILE A 208 -5.07 -12.45 -13.69
N GLY A 209 -5.14 -13.73 -13.32
CA GLY A 209 -4.83 -14.85 -14.22
C GLY A 209 -3.34 -15.09 -14.48
N ARG A 210 -2.43 -14.33 -13.85
CA ARG A 210 -1.00 -14.64 -13.86
C ARG A 210 -0.72 -15.96 -13.14
N LYS A 211 0.32 -16.67 -13.60
CA LYS A 211 0.70 -18.01 -13.10
C LYS A 211 2.20 -18.18 -12.87
N ASP A 212 2.98 -17.17 -13.18
CA ASP A 212 4.40 -17.13 -12.98
C ASP A 212 4.77 -17.06 -11.48
N SER A 213 5.97 -17.54 -11.17
CA SER A 213 6.46 -17.60 -9.78
C SER A 213 6.65 -16.20 -9.21
N ILE A 214 6.33 -16.06 -7.92
CA ILE A 214 6.59 -14.83 -7.15
C ILE A 214 8.08 -14.48 -7.05
N GLU A 215 8.97 -15.43 -7.37
CA GLU A 215 10.43 -15.24 -7.39
C GLU A 215 10.94 -14.72 -8.75
N SER A 216 10.10 -14.73 -9.79
CA SER A 216 10.54 -14.38 -11.14
C SER A 216 10.62 -12.86 -11.34
N ASP A 217 11.67 -12.40 -12.02
CA ASP A 217 11.83 -10.97 -12.35
C ASP A 217 10.59 -10.42 -13.08
N ALA A 218 10.01 -11.20 -14.00
CA ALA A 218 8.80 -10.80 -14.72
C ALA A 218 7.59 -10.59 -13.79
N PHE A 219 7.44 -11.41 -12.76
CA PHE A 219 6.39 -11.24 -11.76
C PHE A 219 6.66 -10.02 -10.89
N LEU A 220 7.87 -9.93 -10.33
CA LEU A 220 8.26 -8.87 -9.41
C LEU A 220 8.19 -7.49 -10.07
N THR A 221 8.58 -7.39 -11.35
CA THR A 221 8.45 -6.16 -12.13
C THR A 221 6.98 -5.75 -12.26
N VAL A 222 6.10 -6.67 -12.65
CA VAL A 222 4.67 -6.34 -12.80
C VAL A 222 4.03 -6.02 -11.46
N LEU A 223 4.35 -6.74 -10.39
CA LEU A 223 3.84 -6.43 -9.06
C LEU A 223 4.28 -5.03 -8.60
N ALA A 224 5.57 -4.70 -8.76
CA ALA A 224 6.10 -3.38 -8.42
C ALA A 224 5.41 -2.26 -9.20
N GLU A 225 5.30 -2.40 -10.53
CA GLU A 225 4.62 -1.43 -11.38
C GLU A 225 3.14 -1.30 -11.03
N SER A 226 2.45 -2.40 -10.71
CA SER A 226 1.06 -2.38 -10.28
C SER A 226 0.86 -1.66 -8.94
N LEU A 227 1.74 -1.88 -7.95
CA LEU A 227 1.70 -1.18 -6.66
C LEU A 227 1.94 0.33 -6.86
N ILE A 228 2.89 0.70 -7.71
CA ILE A 228 3.17 2.10 -8.05
C ILE A 228 1.96 2.73 -8.74
N LEU A 229 1.35 2.02 -9.69
CA LEU A 229 0.17 2.48 -10.41
C LEU A 229 -1.05 2.64 -9.49
N SER A 230 -1.21 1.75 -8.50
CA SER A 230 -2.19 1.87 -7.42
C SER A 230 -1.96 3.16 -6.62
N GLY A 231 -0.74 3.39 -6.14
CA GLY A 231 -0.37 4.59 -5.41
C GLY A 231 -0.62 5.89 -6.20
N MET A 232 -0.24 5.92 -7.48
CA MET A 232 -0.49 7.06 -8.37
C MET A 232 -1.99 7.31 -8.60
N SER A 233 -2.81 6.27 -8.65
CA SER A 233 -4.26 6.43 -8.80
C SER A 233 -4.86 7.25 -7.65
N MET A 234 -4.40 7.03 -6.42
CA MET A 234 -4.84 7.79 -5.24
C MET A 234 -4.39 9.25 -5.30
N VAL A 235 -3.20 9.51 -5.82
CA VAL A 235 -2.70 10.88 -6.05
C VAL A 235 -3.61 11.63 -7.02
N ILE A 236 -4.01 10.96 -8.11
CA ILE A 236 -4.90 11.55 -9.12
C ILE A 236 -6.28 11.79 -8.52
N ALA A 237 -6.84 10.80 -7.82
CA ALA A 237 -8.13 10.93 -7.16
C ALA A 237 -8.14 11.99 -6.03
N GLY A 238 -6.98 12.35 -5.48
CA GLY A 238 -6.87 13.16 -4.27
C GLY A 238 -7.44 12.47 -3.03
N SER A 239 -7.64 11.15 -3.09
CA SER A 239 -8.20 10.32 -2.02
C SER A 239 -7.81 8.86 -2.23
N SER A 240 -8.03 8.03 -1.21
CA SER A 240 -7.77 6.59 -1.31
C SER A 240 -8.85 5.81 -2.08
N ARG A 241 -9.94 6.45 -2.53
CA ARG A 241 -11.08 5.80 -3.20
C ARG A 241 -10.74 4.75 -4.29
N PRO A 242 -9.78 4.97 -5.21
CA PRO A 242 -9.49 3.99 -6.26
C PRO A 242 -8.85 2.69 -5.75
N SER A 243 -8.29 2.69 -4.54
CA SER A 243 -7.55 1.55 -3.96
C SER A 243 -8.01 1.17 -2.56
N SER A 244 -9.08 1.79 -2.04
CA SER A 244 -9.54 1.58 -0.66
C SER A 244 -11.06 1.79 -0.55
N GLY A 245 -11.78 0.67 -0.46
CA GLY A 245 -13.24 0.60 -0.27
C GLY A 245 -13.59 -0.20 0.98
N GLY A 246 -14.67 -0.99 0.91
CA GLY A 246 -15.15 -1.85 2.00
C GLY A 246 -14.12 -2.92 2.38
N ASP A 247 -13.30 -3.35 1.42
CA ASP A 247 -12.13 -4.20 1.65
C ASP A 247 -11.19 -3.63 2.72
N HIS A 248 -10.80 -2.37 2.57
CA HIS A 248 -9.92 -1.67 3.47
C HIS A 248 -10.61 -1.27 4.77
N GLU A 249 -11.92 -1.05 4.76
CA GLU A 249 -12.69 -0.86 5.99
C GLU A 249 -12.65 -2.11 6.87
N ILE A 250 -12.83 -3.30 6.27
CA ILE A 250 -12.69 -4.59 6.96
C ILE A 250 -11.27 -4.77 7.49
N LEU A 251 -10.26 -4.53 6.64
CA LEU A 251 -8.86 -4.57 7.04
C LEU A 251 -8.58 -3.67 8.25
N HIS A 252 -9.05 -2.42 8.22
CA HIS A 252 -8.81 -1.47 9.29
C HIS A 252 -9.52 -1.90 10.59
N ALA A 253 -10.71 -2.49 10.48
CA ALA A 253 -11.40 -3.05 11.63
C ALA A 253 -10.65 -4.24 12.23
N VAL A 254 -10.08 -5.12 11.39
CA VAL A 254 -9.22 -6.22 11.87
C VAL A 254 -7.95 -5.67 12.54
N ASP A 255 -7.28 -4.68 11.94
CA ASP A 255 -6.09 -4.04 12.53
C ASP A 255 -6.40 -3.40 13.91
N GLN A 256 -7.62 -2.90 14.12
CA GLN A 256 -8.06 -2.31 15.39
C GLN A 256 -8.46 -3.34 16.44
N LEU A 257 -9.26 -4.35 16.07
CA LEU A 257 -9.81 -5.33 17.01
C LEU A 257 -8.84 -6.48 17.30
N PHE A 258 -8.07 -6.89 16.29
CA PHE A 258 -7.20 -8.06 16.32
C PHE A 258 -5.80 -7.68 15.77
N PRO A 259 -5.07 -6.78 16.45
CA PRO A 259 -3.80 -6.27 15.95
C PRO A 259 -2.77 -7.40 15.76
N GLY A 260 -2.04 -7.37 14.65
CA GLY A 260 -0.99 -8.35 14.35
C GLY A 260 -1.48 -9.68 13.77
N THR A 261 -2.76 -9.75 13.37
CA THR A 261 -3.36 -10.97 12.77
C THR A 261 -2.69 -11.38 11.46
N SER A 262 -2.47 -10.44 10.53
CA SER A 262 -1.91 -10.73 9.19
C SER A 262 -1.21 -9.52 8.59
N ASN A 263 -0.61 -9.67 7.40
CA ASN A 263 -0.06 -8.56 6.63
C ASN A 263 -1.18 -7.72 5.98
N HIS A 264 -0.87 -6.47 5.64
CA HIS A 264 -1.84 -5.52 5.09
C HIS A 264 -2.57 -6.06 3.86
N GLY A 265 -1.83 -6.48 2.83
CA GLY A 265 -2.45 -6.92 1.59
C GLY A 265 -3.13 -8.29 1.67
N GLU A 266 -2.75 -9.14 2.63
CA GLU A 266 -3.50 -10.37 2.95
C GLU A 266 -4.92 -10.02 3.45
N LEU A 267 -5.02 -9.06 4.39
CA LEU A 267 -6.30 -8.57 4.89
C LEU A 267 -7.11 -7.87 3.79
N ALA A 268 -6.45 -7.08 2.92
CA ALA A 268 -7.10 -6.38 1.81
C ALA A 268 -7.67 -7.38 0.79
N GLY A 269 -6.93 -8.46 0.49
CA GLY A 269 -7.38 -9.54 -0.39
C GLY A 269 -8.62 -10.26 0.15
N ILE A 270 -8.62 -10.65 1.43
CA ILE A 270 -9.79 -11.28 2.07
C ILE A 270 -10.99 -10.32 2.07
N GLY A 271 -10.75 -9.05 2.42
CA GLY A 271 -11.77 -8.00 2.40
C GLY A 271 -12.39 -7.85 1.01
N ALA A 272 -11.57 -7.83 -0.05
CA ALA A 272 -12.03 -7.70 -1.43
C ALA A 272 -12.86 -8.90 -1.88
N ALA A 273 -12.41 -10.12 -1.58
CA ALA A 273 -13.17 -11.33 -1.88
C ALA A 273 -14.52 -11.34 -1.14
N PHE A 274 -14.54 -10.99 0.14
CA PHE A 274 -15.78 -10.91 0.90
C PHE A 274 -16.72 -9.82 0.37
N CYS A 275 -16.22 -8.65 -0.01
CA CYS A 275 -17.03 -7.58 -0.60
C CYS A 275 -17.61 -8.00 -1.97
N PHE A 276 -16.87 -8.71 -2.82
CA PHE A 276 -17.44 -9.27 -4.06
C PHE A 276 -18.50 -10.34 -3.79
N PHE A 277 -18.33 -11.15 -2.73
CA PHE A 277 -19.36 -12.08 -2.29
C PHE A 277 -20.64 -11.37 -1.85
N LEU A 278 -20.54 -10.27 -1.10
CA LEU A 278 -21.69 -9.45 -0.71
C LEU A 278 -22.40 -8.80 -1.91
N ARG A 279 -21.66 -8.46 -2.98
CA ARG A 279 -22.22 -7.96 -4.24
C ARG A 279 -22.86 -9.04 -5.11
N GLU A 280 -22.71 -10.31 -4.74
CA GLU A 280 -23.16 -11.46 -5.52
C GLU A 280 -22.54 -11.53 -6.94
N ASP A 281 -21.38 -10.88 -7.16
CA ASP A 281 -20.63 -10.93 -8.40
C ASP A 281 -19.75 -12.17 -8.45
N GLN A 282 -20.36 -13.30 -8.83
CA GLN A 282 -19.68 -14.60 -8.90
C GLN A 282 -18.49 -14.61 -9.88
N GLY A 283 -18.55 -13.80 -10.94
CA GLY A 283 -17.50 -13.75 -11.95
C GLY A 283 -16.22 -13.11 -11.41
N ARG A 284 -16.34 -11.91 -10.84
CA ARG A 284 -15.18 -11.24 -10.24
C ARG A 284 -14.72 -11.89 -8.96
N LEU A 285 -15.64 -12.39 -8.14
CA LEU A 285 -15.30 -13.17 -6.95
C LEU A 285 -14.40 -14.36 -7.29
N ALA A 286 -14.76 -15.15 -8.32
CA ALA A 286 -13.95 -16.28 -8.74
C ALA A 286 -12.54 -15.85 -9.19
N GLN A 287 -12.43 -14.79 -9.99
CA GLN A 287 -11.14 -14.27 -10.44
C GLN A 287 -10.24 -13.79 -9.30
N VAL A 288 -10.82 -13.08 -8.32
CA VAL A 288 -10.10 -12.62 -7.13
C VAL A 288 -9.65 -13.81 -6.29
N VAL A 289 -10.55 -14.73 -5.94
CA VAL A 289 -10.24 -15.92 -5.13
C VAL A 289 -9.19 -16.80 -5.81
N ASP A 290 -9.30 -17.02 -7.12
CA ASP A 290 -8.33 -17.80 -7.89
C ASP A 290 -6.95 -17.13 -7.88
N CYS A 291 -6.89 -15.80 -8.02
CA CYS A 291 -5.65 -15.04 -7.91
C CYS A 291 -5.02 -15.17 -6.51
N LEU A 292 -5.81 -14.98 -5.44
CA LEU A 292 -5.34 -15.14 -4.07
C LEU A 292 -4.77 -16.56 -3.84
N ARG A 293 -5.51 -17.61 -4.21
CA ARG A 293 -5.07 -19.00 -4.06
C ARG A 293 -3.84 -19.32 -4.90
N GLN A 294 -3.79 -18.86 -6.15
CA GLN A 294 -2.64 -19.04 -7.05
C GLN A 294 -1.35 -18.49 -6.44
N HIS A 295 -1.44 -17.37 -5.70
CA HIS A 295 -0.31 -16.75 -5.03
C HIS A 295 -0.20 -17.11 -3.54
N GLN A 296 -0.91 -18.15 -3.09
CA GLN A 296 -0.87 -18.68 -1.72
C GLN A 296 -1.21 -17.62 -0.66
N LEU A 297 -2.19 -16.76 -0.96
CA LEU A 297 -2.78 -15.82 -0.03
C LEU A 297 -4.01 -16.43 0.67
N PRO A 298 -4.33 -15.96 1.89
CA PRO A 298 -5.55 -16.34 2.58
C PRO A 298 -6.79 -15.85 1.82
N VAL A 299 -7.88 -16.60 1.91
CA VAL A 299 -9.18 -16.28 1.30
C VAL A 299 -10.27 -16.19 2.35
N THR A 300 -10.17 -16.96 3.43
CA THR A 300 -11.15 -17.00 4.51
C THR A 300 -10.59 -16.41 5.80
N PRO A 301 -11.45 -15.97 6.73
CA PRO A 301 -11.00 -15.54 8.05
C PRO A 301 -10.24 -16.62 8.82
N GLY A 302 -10.58 -17.90 8.62
CA GLY A 302 -9.89 -19.03 9.23
C GLY A 302 -8.43 -19.15 8.81
N ASP A 303 -8.10 -18.76 7.56
CA ASP A 303 -6.73 -18.81 7.02
C ASP A 303 -5.78 -17.84 7.75
N ILE A 304 -6.33 -16.80 8.37
CA ILE A 304 -5.60 -15.81 9.19
C ILE A 304 -5.84 -16.00 10.69
N GLY A 305 -6.46 -17.12 11.09
CA GLY A 305 -6.68 -17.45 12.50
C GLY A 305 -7.84 -16.70 13.17
N LEU A 306 -8.74 -16.06 12.40
CA LEU A 306 -9.96 -15.47 12.92
C LEU A 306 -11.14 -16.45 12.86
N SER A 307 -11.91 -16.51 13.93
CA SER A 307 -13.21 -17.18 13.94
C SER A 307 -14.26 -16.42 13.11
N VAL A 308 -15.37 -17.10 12.79
CA VAL A 308 -16.55 -16.47 12.16
C VAL A 308 -17.05 -15.30 13.01
N GLU A 309 -17.08 -15.47 14.33
CA GLU A 309 -17.52 -14.45 15.27
C GLU A 309 -16.61 -13.22 15.25
N GLN A 310 -15.29 -13.41 15.30
CA GLN A 310 -14.32 -12.32 15.24
C GLN A 310 -14.40 -11.56 13.91
N PHE A 311 -14.52 -12.28 12.79
CA PHE A 311 -14.63 -11.62 11.49
C PHE A 311 -15.98 -10.90 11.33
N THR A 312 -17.06 -11.44 11.90
CA THR A 312 -18.36 -10.76 11.98
C THR A 312 -18.22 -9.43 12.74
N GLU A 313 -17.53 -9.43 13.88
CA GLU A 313 -17.26 -8.21 14.66
C GLU A 313 -16.47 -7.18 13.84
N ALA A 314 -15.45 -7.62 13.10
CA ALA A 314 -14.69 -6.74 12.21
C ALA A 314 -15.56 -6.14 11.08
N VAL A 315 -16.38 -6.95 10.41
CA VAL A 315 -17.31 -6.46 9.36
C VAL A 315 -18.34 -5.47 9.92
N MET A 316 -18.80 -5.69 11.16
CA MET A 316 -19.72 -4.75 11.84
C MET A 316 -19.05 -3.42 12.19
N LEU A 317 -17.77 -3.45 12.58
CA LEU A 317 -17.00 -2.24 12.89
C LEU A 317 -16.55 -1.49 11.63
N ALA A 318 -16.33 -2.19 10.53
CA ALA A 318 -15.71 -1.69 9.29
C ALA A 318 -16.22 -0.31 8.82
N PRO A 319 -17.54 -0.05 8.68
CA PRO A 319 -18.06 1.27 8.28
C PRO A 319 -17.61 2.44 9.19
N SER A 320 -17.34 2.18 10.46
CA SER A 320 -16.91 3.22 11.41
C SER A 320 -15.44 3.62 11.25
N THR A 321 -14.63 2.79 10.58
CA THR A 321 -13.20 3.03 10.37
C THR A 321 -12.94 4.14 9.34
N ARG A 322 -13.92 4.41 8.46
CA ARG A 322 -13.87 5.47 7.44
C ARG A 322 -15.17 6.27 7.40
N PRO A 323 -15.47 7.09 8.43
CA PRO A 323 -16.72 7.85 8.47
C PRO A 323 -16.95 8.68 7.20
N GLY A 324 -18.14 8.55 6.62
CA GLY A 324 -18.55 9.27 5.40
C GLY A 324 -18.20 8.55 4.10
N ARG A 325 -17.46 7.43 4.13
CA ARG A 325 -17.36 6.55 2.97
C ARG A 325 -18.72 5.87 2.72
N TYR A 326 -18.94 5.48 1.47
CA TYR A 326 -20.07 4.64 1.09
C TYR A 326 -19.55 3.51 0.23
N THR A 327 -19.78 2.30 0.71
CA THR A 327 -19.35 1.03 0.14
C THR A 327 -20.52 0.05 0.16
N ILE A 328 -20.28 -1.18 -0.27
CA ILE A 328 -21.24 -2.28 -0.15
C ILE A 328 -21.67 -2.51 1.30
N LEU A 329 -20.81 -2.23 2.28
CA LEU A 329 -21.10 -2.41 3.70
C LEU A 329 -22.18 -1.42 4.18
N GLU A 330 -22.04 -0.13 3.87
CA GLU A 330 -23.07 0.87 4.16
C GLU A 330 -24.33 0.70 3.30
N HIS A 331 -24.17 0.20 2.07
CA HIS A 331 -25.29 0.00 1.16
C HIS A 331 -26.23 -1.09 1.64
N LEU A 332 -25.70 -2.26 1.99
CA LEU A 332 -26.51 -3.36 2.51
C LEU A 332 -26.99 -3.09 3.93
N ARG A 333 -26.20 -2.40 4.75
CA ARG A 333 -26.53 -2.00 6.13
C ARG A 333 -27.10 -3.18 6.94
N LEU A 334 -26.43 -4.32 6.85
CA LEU A 334 -26.86 -5.57 7.47
C LEU A 334 -26.82 -5.46 9.00
N SER A 335 -27.75 -6.13 9.66
CA SER A 335 -27.70 -6.40 11.11
C SER A 335 -26.59 -7.41 11.45
N GLU A 336 -26.17 -7.48 12.71
CA GLU A 336 -25.14 -8.44 13.15
C GLU A 336 -25.49 -9.89 12.80
N SER A 337 -26.75 -10.30 12.95
CA SER A 337 -27.20 -11.64 12.55
C SER A 337 -27.09 -11.88 11.04
N GLU A 338 -27.45 -10.90 10.22
CA GLU A 338 -27.33 -11.02 8.76
C GLU A 338 -25.86 -11.02 8.32
N VAL A 339 -24.99 -10.23 8.96
CA VAL A 339 -23.55 -10.29 8.71
C VAL A 339 -23.01 -11.67 9.07
N ARG A 340 -23.37 -12.22 10.24
CA ARG A 340 -22.95 -13.57 10.65
C ARG A 340 -23.37 -14.61 9.63
N ASP A 341 -24.62 -14.59 9.19
CA ASP A 341 -25.13 -15.52 8.16
C ASP A 341 -24.36 -15.41 6.84
N ARG A 342 -23.99 -14.19 6.43
CA ARG A 342 -23.16 -13.95 5.23
C ARG A 342 -21.73 -14.44 5.41
N VAL A 343 -21.10 -14.23 6.57
CA VAL A 343 -19.76 -14.73 6.88
C VAL A 343 -19.75 -16.26 6.91
N GLU A 344 -20.72 -16.90 7.57
CA GLU A 344 -20.86 -18.36 7.58
C GLU A 344 -21.05 -18.93 6.18
N SER A 345 -21.88 -18.28 5.36
CA SER A 345 -22.11 -18.68 3.97
C SER A 345 -20.85 -18.54 3.13
N TYR A 346 -20.09 -17.45 3.30
CA TYR A 346 -18.81 -17.22 2.65
C TYR A 346 -17.78 -18.30 3.04
N VAL A 347 -17.61 -18.56 4.34
CA VAL A 347 -16.70 -19.59 4.85
C VAL A 347 -17.12 -20.98 4.36
N ARG A 348 -18.41 -21.29 4.29
CA ARG A 348 -18.88 -22.57 3.72
C ARG A 348 -18.58 -22.70 2.23
N ALA A 349 -18.63 -21.61 1.48
CA ALA A 349 -18.39 -21.61 0.03
C ALA A 349 -16.90 -21.67 -0.33
N PHE A 350 -16.04 -21.05 0.47
CA PHE A 350 -14.62 -20.87 0.14
C PHE A 350 -13.62 -21.46 1.13
N GLY A 351 -14.09 -21.95 2.28
CA GLY A 351 -13.30 -22.71 3.23
C GLY A 351 -12.88 -24.06 2.64
N SER A 352 -11.62 -24.40 2.86
CA SER A 352 -11.03 -25.71 2.53
C SER A 352 -11.24 -26.72 3.65
#